data_AF-A0A0C4F0V0-F1
#
_entry.id   AF-A0A0C4F0V0-F1
#
_cell.length_a   1.000
_cell.length_b   1.000
_cell.length_c   1.000
_cell.angle_alpha   90.00
_cell.angle_beta   90.00
_cell.angle_gamma   90.00
#
_symmetry.space_group_name_H-M   'P 1'
#
loop_
_entity.id
_entity.type
_entity.pdbx_description
1 polymer ?
#
loop_
_entity_poly.entity_id
_entity_poly.type
_entity_poly.pdbx_seq_one_letter_code
_entity_poly.pdbx_strand_id
1 'polypeptide(L)'
;MKNLILFLALMVVVSLALASQESSSVISKRARQSFNLRDLAVPIENQGCPVPLRACPIISIDRSLDLSLAISKRTINKRNWECFNLQTDVNSCGSCDNDCMEIPNVGRAKCDSGACKIVTCQSGLQPKFIINHITGTEGMKCV
;
A
#
# COMPACT_ATOMS: atom_id res chain seq x y z
N MET A 1 -48.46 -25.70 45.64
CA MET A 1 -47.93 -26.75 44.74
C MET A 1 -48.35 -26.55 43.27
N LYS A 2 -48.37 -25.32 42.75
CA LYS A 2 -48.74 -25.02 41.34
C LYS A 2 -47.61 -24.31 40.59
N ASN A 3 -46.75 -23.62 41.33
CA ASN A 3 -45.57 -22.94 40.77
C ASN A 3 -44.38 -23.89 40.54
N LEU A 4 -44.27 -25.02 41.25
CA LEU A 4 -43.18 -26.00 41.05
C LEU A 4 -43.32 -26.77 39.73
N ILE A 5 -44.56 -27.03 39.29
CA ILE A 5 -44.87 -27.73 38.03
C ILE A 5 -44.56 -26.84 36.82
N LEU A 6 -44.76 -25.52 36.95
CA LEU A 6 -44.46 -24.55 35.90
C LEU A 6 -42.94 -24.39 35.66
N PHE A 7 -42.14 -24.42 36.73
CA PHE A 7 -40.68 -24.37 36.62
C PHE A 7 -40.08 -25.63 35.98
N LEU A 8 -40.63 -26.82 36.28
CA LEU A 8 -40.18 -28.07 35.66
C LEU A 8 -40.52 -28.13 34.16
N ALA A 9 -41.68 -27.59 33.74
CA ALA A 9 -42.06 -27.53 32.33
C ALA A 9 -41.13 -26.60 31.50
N LEU A 10 -40.69 -25.47 32.08
CA LEU A 10 -39.80 -24.52 31.41
C LEU A 10 -38.39 -25.08 31.16
N MET A 11 -37.86 -25.90 32.07
CA MET A 11 -36.51 -26.48 31.94
C MET A 11 -36.43 -27.57 30.86
N VAL A 12 -37.53 -28.28 30.59
CA VAL A 12 -37.60 -29.28 29.50
C VAL A 12 -37.58 -28.59 28.14
N VAL A 13 -38.25 -27.45 27.97
CA VAL A 13 -38.28 -26.71 26.70
C VAL A 13 -36.92 -26.08 26.39
N VAL A 14 -36.20 -25.59 27.40
CA VAL A 14 -34.83 -25.03 27.21
C VAL A 14 -33.81 -26.12 26.84
N SER A 15 -34.02 -27.36 27.28
CA SER A 15 -33.12 -28.48 26.95
C SER A 15 -33.35 -29.08 25.56
N LEU A 16 -34.56 -28.94 24.98
CA LEU A 16 -34.84 -29.40 23.61
C LEU A 16 -34.40 -28.43 22.50
N ALA A 17 -34.06 -27.18 22.82
CA ALA A 17 -33.57 -26.20 21.83
C ALA A 17 -32.06 -26.33 21.54
N LEU A 18 -31.34 -27.25 22.18
CA LEU A 18 -29.90 -27.47 21.96
C LEU A 18 -29.58 -28.53 20.88
N ALA A 19 -30.57 -29.09 20.19
CA ALA A 19 -30.36 -30.14 19.20
C ALA A 19 -31.07 -29.85 17.88
N SER A 20 -30.61 -28.86 17.11
CA SER A 20 -30.71 -28.87 15.64
C SER A 20 -30.07 -27.62 15.04
N GLN A 21 -28.84 -27.74 14.53
CA GLN A 21 -28.46 -27.22 13.21
C GLN A 21 -27.06 -27.74 12.85
N GLU A 22 -27.06 -29.01 12.43
CA GLU A 22 -26.38 -29.55 11.25
C GLU A 22 -25.25 -28.69 10.66
N SER A 23 -24.02 -29.11 10.99
CA SER A 23 -22.88 -29.06 10.10
C SER A 23 -23.19 -29.81 8.79
N SER A 24 -23.31 -29.07 7.69
CA SER A 24 -23.25 -29.62 6.33
C SER A 24 -22.43 -28.72 5.42
N SER A 25 -21.22 -29.17 5.13
CA SER A 25 -20.31 -28.63 4.14
C SER A 25 -20.87 -28.81 2.72
N VAL A 26 -21.11 -27.71 2.00
CA VAL A 26 -21.37 -27.73 0.55
C VAL A 26 -20.38 -26.83 -0.17
N ILE A 27 -19.37 -27.46 -0.76
CA ILE A 27 -18.54 -26.92 -1.83
C ILE A 27 -19.39 -26.95 -3.11
N SER A 28 -19.74 -25.80 -3.71
CA SER A 28 -19.93 -25.72 -5.18
C SER A 28 -20.08 -24.29 -5.73
N LYS A 29 -19.11 -23.93 -6.58
CA LYS A 29 -19.14 -22.97 -7.72
C LYS A 29 -19.33 -21.47 -7.41
N ARG A 30 -18.21 -20.79 -7.13
CA ARG A 30 -18.00 -19.35 -7.38
C ARG A 30 -18.25 -19.04 -8.87
N ALA A 31 -19.27 -18.25 -9.18
CA ALA A 31 -19.34 -17.54 -10.45
C ALA A 31 -18.23 -16.48 -10.46
N ARG A 32 -17.22 -16.62 -11.33
CA ARG A 32 -16.21 -15.60 -11.57
C ARG A 32 -16.89 -14.42 -12.28
N GLN A 33 -17.34 -13.41 -11.53
CA GLN A 33 -17.69 -12.14 -12.16
C GLN A 33 -16.38 -11.47 -12.59
N SER A 34 -16.08 -11.55 -13.89
CA SER A 34 -15.01 -10.76 -14.50
C SER A 34 -15.46 -9.30 -14.52
N PHE A 35 -15.05 -8.53 -13.53
CA PHE A 35 -15.17 -7.07 -13.61
C PHE A 35 -14.09 -6.58 -14.58
N ASN A 36 -14.51 -6.11 -15.75
CA ASN A 36 -13.64 -5.42 -16.69
C ASN A 36 -13.08 -4.19 -15.98
N LEU A 37 -11.78 -4.23 -15.67
CA LEU A 37 -11.03 -3.15 -15.03
C LEU A 37 -10.66 -2.09 -16.08
N ARG A 38 -11.68 -1.53 -16.75
CA ARG A 38 -11.58 -0.30 -17.54
C ARG A 38 -12.61 0.65 -16.94
N ASP A 39 -12.13 1.81 -16.50
CA ASP A 39 -12.90 2.89 -15.86
C ASP A 39 -13.17 2.82 -14.35
N LEU A 40 -12.16 2.43 -13.56
CA LEU A 40 -11.98 3.10 -12.26
C LEU A 40 -11.18 4.40 -12.50
N ALA A 41 -11.84 5.37 -13.12
CA ALA A 41 -11.46 6.76 -12.93
C ALA A 41 -11.74 7.09 -11.46
N VAL A 42 -10.82 6.73 -10.58
CA VAL A 42 -10.76 7.27 -9.24
C VAL A 42 -10.68 8.78 -9.44
N PRO A 43 -11.66 9.56 -8.96
CA PRO A 43 -11.54 11.01 -9.00
C PRO A 43 -10.24 11.29 -8.23
N ILE A 44 -9.27 11.87 -8.91
CA ILE A 44 -8.13 12.48 -8.24
C ILE A 44 -8.74 13.64 -7.47
N GLU A 45 -9.25 13.34 -6.27
CA GLU A 45 -9.58 14.35 -5.28
C GLU A 45 -8.31 15.17 -5.14
N ASN A 46 -8.39 16.42 -5.59
CA ASN A 46 -7.27 17.32 -5.75
C ASN A 46 -6.42 17.33 -4.48
N GLN A 47 -5.36 16.51 -4.44
CA GLN A 47 -4.43 16.47 -3.33
C GLN A 47 -3.64 17.79 -3.39
N GLY A 48 -4.16 18.79 -2.68
CA GLY A 48 -3.87 20.21 -2.82
C GLY A 48 -2.53 20.66 -2.26
N CYS A 49 -1.45 19.99 -2.66
CA CYS A 49 -0.11 20.48 -2.35
C CYS A 49 0.13 21.84 -3.03
N PRO A 50 0.70 22.83 -2.32
CA PRO A 50 1.07 24.08 -2.93
C PRO A 50 2.18 23.84 -3.95
N VAL A 51 2.14 24.54 -5.08
CA VAL A 51 3.23 24.50 -6.07
C VAL A 51 4.55 24.93 -5.40
N PRO A 52 5.68 24.24 -5.62
CA PRO A 52 5.93 23.15 -6.59
C PRO A 52 5.76 21.72 -6.03
N LEU A 53 5.18 21.56 -4.84
CA LEU A 53 5.06 20.27 -4.17
C LEU A 53 4.00 19.37 -4.81
N ARG A 54 4.14 18.06 -4.63
CA ARG A 54 3.18 17.05 -5.08
C ARG A 54 2.86 16.08 -3.96
N ALA A 55 1.62 15.62 -3.94
CA ALA A 55 1.18 14.65 -2.95
C ALA A 55 1.71 13.25 -3.28
N CYS A 56 2.40 12.63 -2.32
CA CYS A 56 2.86 11.25 -2.37
C CYS A 56 2.21 10.43 -1.26
N PRO A 57 1.89 9.15 -1.52
CA PRO A 57 1.34 8.28 -0.50
C PRO A 57 2.35 8.02 0.61
N ILE A 58 1.93 8.15 1.87
CA ILE A 58 2.71 7.67 3.01
C ILE A 58 2.41 6.18 3.15
N ILE A 59 3.35 5.33 2.73
CA ILE A 59 3.27 3.89 2.98
C ILE A 59 3.76 3.68 4.41
N SER A 60 2.88 3.79 5.39
CA SER A 60 3.17 3.34 6.75
C SER A 60 3.45 1.84 6.69
N ILE A 61 4.69 1.44 6.96
CA ILE A 61 5.12 0.04 7.05
C ILE A 61 4.57 -0.54 8.35
N ASP A 62 3.25 -0.52 8.51
CA ASP A 62 2.62 -1.33 9.53
C ASP A 62 2.61 -2.75 9.00
N ARG A 63 3.38 -3.63 9.64
CA ARG A 63 3.58 -5.03 9.29
C ARG A 63 2.32 -5.87 9.61
N SER A 64 1.15 -5.31 9.30
CA SER A 64 -0.19 -5.84 9.57
C SER A 64 -1.23 -5.33 8.56
N LEU A 65 -0.83 -4.93 7.35
CA LEU A 65 -1.82 -4.85 6.26
C LEU A 65 -2.00 -6.25 5.67
N ASP A 66 -2.81 -7.06 6.35
CA ASP A 66 -3.34 -8.29 5.80
C ASP A 66 -4.07 -7.94 4.50
N LEU A 67 -3.41 -8.23 3.38
CA LEU A 67 -3.83 -7.95 2.01
C LEU A 67 -5.17 -8.64 1.65
N SER A 68 -5.74 -9.41 2.59
CA SER A 68 -6.97 -10.17 2.45
C SER A 68 -8.20 -9.57 3.15
N LEU A 69 -8.07 -8.49 3.94
CA LEU A 69 -9.18 -7.97 4.77
C LEU A 69 -9.38 -6.45 4.68
N ALA A 70 -9.60 -5.87 3.50
CA ALA A 70 -10.39 -4.61 3.36
C ALA A 70 -10.66 -4.20 1.90
N ILE A 71 -11.17 -5.10 1.06
CA ILE A 71 -12.09 -4.65 0.00
C ILE A 71 -13.47 -4.49 0.66
N SER A 72 -13.57 -3.55 1.59
CA SER A 72 -14.83 -2.94 2.00
C SER A 72 -14.71 -1.47 1.68
N LYS A 73 -15.56 -1.00 0.75
CA LYS A 73 -15.64 0.37 0.20
C LYS A 73 -15.91 1.48 1.23
N ARG A 74 -15.59 1.29 2.53
CA ARG A 74 -15.84 2.26 3.61
C ARG A 74 -14.72 2.49 4.62
N THR A 75 -13.60 1.77 4.55
CA THR A 75 -12.47 1.97 5.49
C THR A 75 -11.11 2.17 4.80
N ILE A 76 -11.12 2.60 3.53
CA ILE A 76 -9.97 3.23 2.88
C ILE A 76 -10.24 4.74 2.86
N ASN A 77 -10.38 5.34 4.04
CA ASN A 77 -10.73 6.77 4.17
C ASN A 77 -9.67 7.60 4.88
N LYS A 78 -8.42 7.10 4.90
CA LYS A 78 -7.21 7.88 5.11
C LYS A 78 -6.07 7.20 4.36
N ARG A 79 -6.00 7.40 3.03
CA ARG A 79 -4.69 7.30 2.37
C ARG A 79 -3.93 8.51 2.89
N ASN A 80 -3.07 8.32 3.88
CA ASN A 80 -2.20 9.39 4.33
C ASN A 80 -1.30 9.74 3.14
N TRP A 81 -1.23 11.02 2.82
CA TRP A 81 -0.36 11.56 1.78
C TRP A 81 0.40 12.74 2.36
N GLU A 82 1.59 12.97 1.83
CA GLU A 82 2.48 14.05 2.22
C GLU A 82 2.99 14.78 0.98
N CYS A 83 3.28 16.06 1.12
CA CYS A 83 3.72 16.89 0.01
C CYS A 83 5.25 16.86 -0.11
N PHE A 84 5.75 16.37 -1.25
CA PHE A 84 7.17 16.36 -1.56
C PHE A 84 7.49 17.23 -2.76
N ASN A 85 8.67 17.85 -2.76
CA ASN A 85 9.16 18.53 -3.94
C ASN A 85 9.89 17.52 -4.85
N LEU A 86 9.20 16.96 -5.83
CA LEU A 86 9.81 15.98 -6.74
C LEU A 86 10.99 16.54 -7.55
N GLN A 87 11.24 17.85 -7.52
CA GLN A 87 12.38 18.45 -8.23
C GLN A 87 13.66 18.50 -7.39
N THR A 88 13.55 18.44 -6.07
CA THR A 88 14.67 18.69 -5.15
C THR A 88 14.75 17.72 -3.98
N ASP A 89 13.68 17.00 -3.68
CA ASP A 89 13.66 16.02 -2.61
C ASP A 89 14.44 14.76 -3.01
N VAL A 90 15.42 14.39 -2.20
CA VAL A 90 16.29 13.24 -2.47
C VAL A 90 15.58 11.91 -2.29
N ASN A 91 14.53 11.85 -1.46
CA ASN A 91 13.79 10.62 -1.14
C ASN A 91 12.62 10.36 -2.11
N SER A 92 12.23 11.37 -2.90
CA SER A 92 11.10 11.29 -3.84
C SER A 92 11.42 12.04 -5.14
N CYS A 93 12.62 11.83 -5.67
CA CYS A 93 13.12 12.60 -6.81
C CYS A 93 12.44 12.18 -8.12
N GLY A 94 11.75 13.10 -8.79
CA GLY A 94 11.01 12.82 -10.03
C GLY A 94 9.72 12.02 -9.85
N SER A 95 9.68 11.12 -8.86
CA SER A 95 8.52 10.32 -8.47
C SER A 95 8.54 10.01 -6.97
N CYS A 96 7.37 9.77 -6.39
CA CYS A 96 7.20 9.51 -4.95
C CYS A 96 8.06 8.37 -4.40
N ASP A 97 8.21 7.29 -5.18
CA ASP A 97 8.95 6.09 -4.77
C ASP A 97 10.36 6.03 -5.40
N ASN A 98 11.06 7.18 -5.49
CA ASN A 98 12.41 7.24 -6.04
C ASN A 98 13.37 7.96 -5.09
N ASP A 99 13.96 7.19 -4.19
CA ASP A 99 15.01 7.64 -3.28
C ASP A 99 16.39 7.51 -3.94
N CYS A 100 17.07 8.64 -4.14
CA CYS A 100 18.40 8.66 -4.74
C CYS A 100 19.49 8.00 -3.87
N MET A 101 19.23 7.78 -2.59
CA MET A 101 20.15 7.06 -1.69
C MET A 101 20.06 5.54 -1.84
N GLU A 102 19.03 5.01 -2.51
CA GLU A 102 18.95 3.59 -2.86
C GLU A 102 19.86 3.20 -4.03
N ILE A 103 20.48 4.18 -4.70
CA ILE A 103 21.47 3.92 -5.75
C ILE A 103 22.66 3.18 -5.13
N PRO A 104 23.06 2.02 -5.67
CA PRO A 104 24.15 1.22 -5.11
C PRO A 104 25.44 2.01 -4.97
N ASN A 105 26.17 1.75 -3.88
CA ASN A 105 27.54 2.25 -3.64
C ASN A 105 27.65 3.78 -3.53
N VAL A 106 26.52 4.48 -3.43
CA VAL A 106 26.50 5.94 -3.27
C VAL A 106 26.74 6.32 -1.82
N GLY A 107 27.64 7.29 -1.62
CA GLY A 107 27.86 7.91 -0.33
C GLY A 107 26.92 9.10 -0.13
N ARG A 108 26.74 9.92 -1.17
CA ARG A 108 25.76 11.01 -1.21
C ARG A 108 25.20 11.20 -2.61
N ALA A 109 23.90 11.39 -2.70
CA ALA A 109 23.20 11.85 -3.90
C ALA A 109 22.45 13.16 -3.61
N LYS A 110 22.04 13.82 -4.68
CA LYS A 110 21.09 14.93 -4.64
C LYS A 110 20.01 14.71 -5.69
N CYS A 111 18.83 15.24 -5.44
CA CYS A 111 17.84 15.42 -6.50
C CYS A 111 18.06 16.78 -7.17
N ASP A 112 18.12 16.79 -8.49
CA ASP A 112 18.32 18.00 -9.27
C ASP A 112 17.38 17.98 -10.49
N SER A 113 16.38 18.85 -10.46
CA SER A 113 15.35 18.95 -11.51
C SER A 113 14.64 17.61 -11.77
N GLY A 114 14.38 16.85 -10.70
CA GLY A 114 13.71 15.55 -10.75
C GLY A 114 14.57 14.39 -11.25
N ALA A 115 15.88 14.58 -11.37
CA ALA A 115 16.84 13.52 -11.65
C ALA A 115 17.83 13.34 -10.49
N CYS A 116 18.05 12.09 -10.08
CA CYS A 116 19.07 11.75 -9.10
C CYS A 116 20.47 11.97 -9.69
N LYS A 117 21.31 12.74 -8.99
CA LYS A 117 22.71 12.96 -9.34
C LYS A 117 23.60 12.50 -8.18
N ILE A 118 24.56 11.63 -8.50
CA ILE A 118 25.54 11.17 -7.52
C ILE A 118 26.52 12.31 -7.24
N VAL A 119 26.70 12.65 -5.96
CA VAL A 119 27.66 13.67 -5.50
C VAL A 119 28.97 13.02 -5.08
N THR A 120 28.88 11.93 -4.33
CA THR A 120 30.05 11.17 -3.86
C THR A 120 29.72 9.68 -3.79
N CYS A 121 30.70 8.84 -4.15
CA CYS A 121 30.65 7.41 -3.88
C CYS A 121 31.01 7.10 -2.42
N GLN A 122 30.66 5.91 -1.95
CA GLN A 122 31.13 5.42 -0.65
C GLN A 122 32.66 5.34 -0.63
N SER A 123 33.24 5.40 0.57
CA SER A 123 34.70 5.38 0.75
C SER A 123 35.31 4.13 0.10
N GLY A 124 36.36 4.33 -0.72
CA GLY A 124 37.05 3.26 -1.43
C GLY A 124 36.47 2.91 -2.82
N LEU A 125 35.33 3.48 -3.20
CA LEU A 125 34.71 3.29 -4.51
C LEU A 125 34.91 4.51 -5.41
N GLN A 126 34.95 4.28 -6.72
CA GLN A 126 35.26 5.31 -7.70
C GLN A 126 34.06 5.65 -8.60
N PRO A 127 33.93 6.93 -9.03
CA PRO A 127 33.02 7.31 -10.09
C PRO A 127 33.34 6.59 -11.40
N LYS A 128 32.31 6.04 -12.04
CA LYS A 128 32.39 5.60 -13.43
C LYS A 128 31.28 6.25 -14.24
N PHE A 129 31.67 7.00 -15.26
CA PHE A 129 30.74 7.56 -16.24
C PHE A 129 30.16 6.44 -17.11
N ILE A 130 28.87 6.53 -17.37
CA ILE A 130 28.12 5.62 -18.24
C ILE A 130 27.35 6.43 -19.26
N ILE A 131 27.25 5.91 -20.48
CA ILE A 131 26.42 6.49 -21.53
C ILE A 131 25.37 5.45 -21.87
N ASN A 132 24.10 5.83 -21.83
CA ASN A 132 23.05 4.99 -22.35
C ASN A 132 23.12 5.04 -23.89
N HIS A 133 23.48 3.93 -24.53
CA HIS A 133 23.65 3.87 -25.99
C HIS A 133 22.35 4.05 -26.79
N ILE A 134 21.18 3.95 -26.14
CA ILE A 134 19.88 4.12 -26.78
C ILE A 134 19.43 5.57 -26.68
N THR A 135 19.54 6.18 -25.50
CA THR A 135 19.04 7.55 -25.27
C THR A 135 20.13 8.61 -25.40
N GLY A 136 21.40 8.23 -25.48
CA GLY A 136 22.54 9.13 -25.47
C GLY A 136 22.77 9.85 -24.13
N THR A 137 22.02 9.47 -23.09
CA THR A 137 22.10 10.13 -21.78
C THR A 137 23.38 9.75 -21.04
N GLU A 138 24.05 10.75 -20.51
CA GLU A 138 25.20 10.57 -19.61
C GLU A 138 24.71 10.33 -18.19
N GLY A 139 25.37 9.39 -17.50
CA GLY A 139 25.12 9.07 -16.12
C GLY A 139 26.41 8.70 -15.40
N MET A 140 26.30 8.45 -14.11
CA MET A 140 27.40 8.03 -13.26
C MET A 140 26.94 6.85 -12.41
N LYS A 141 27.87 5.94 -12.11
CA LYS A 141 27.70 4.89 -11.10
C LYS A 141 28.95 4.81 -10.23
N CYS A 142 28.82 4.20 -9.05
CA CYS A 142 29.93 3.97 -8.13
C CYS A 142 30.35 2.49 -8.20
N VAL A 143 31.64 2.24 -8.46
CA VAL A 143 32.23 0.90 -8.65
C VAL A 143 33.55 0.74 -7.92
#